data_AF-A0A5Q4YJ62-F1
#
_entry.id   AF-A0A5Q4YJ62-F1
#
_cell.length_a   1.000
_cell.length_b   1.000
_cell.length_c   1.000
_cell.angle_alpha   90.00
_cell.angle_beta   90.00
_cell.angle_gamma   90.00
#
_symmetry.space_group_name_H-M   'P 1'
#
loop_
_entity.id
_entity.type
_entity.pdbx_description
1 polymer ?
#
loop_
_entity_poly.entity_id
_entity_poly.type
_entity_poly.pdbx_seq_one_letter_code
_entity_poly.pdbx_strand_id
1 'polypeptide(L)'
;MPIPNHVKPAIGGLIVGIVGMFAPQILAGGYGVMQLAVQGTVGAGVLFLLVLSLLKVLTLSMTIGSGGSGGVFAPSLFVGALLGAALGTLMHHLGITDAPIAGLALVGMAAVFGGAARVPIATMVMVAEMTGGYKLMAPTMLAVVISFLLQVWLTRKARYPSLYEAQLPGPEQSPIYKSAPGAR
;
A
#
# COMPACT_ATOMS: atom_id res chain seq x y z
N MET A 1 -29.94 3.57 6.17
CA MET A 1 -30.62 2.56 5.33
C MET A 1 -29.63 1.47 4.97
N PRO A 2 -29.93 0.18 5.18
CA PRO A 2 -29.02 -0.90 4.79
C PRO A 2 -28.97 -1.00 3.26
N ILE A 3 -27.81 -0.72 2.66
CA ILE A 3 -27.58 -0.88 1.22
C ILE A 3 -27.52 -2.39 0.91
N PRO A 4 -28.18 -2.89 -0.16
CA PRO A 4 -28.09 -4.29 -0.56
C PRO A 4 -26.65 -4.73 -0.86
N ASN A 5 -26.30 -5.98 -0.55
CA ASN A 5 -24.91 -6.46 -0.62
C ASN A 5 -24.31 -6.47 -2.03
N HIS A 6 -25.12 -6.56 -3.09
CA HIS A 6 -24.66 -6.47 -4.48
C HIS A 6 -24.49 -5.01 -4.97
N VAL A 7 -25.19 -4.05 -4.36
CA VAL A 7 -25.09 -2.63 -4.72
C VAL A 7 -23.81 -2.01 -4.18
N LYS A 8 -23.30 -2.50 -3.03
CA LYS A 8 -22.06 -1.98 -2.44
C LYS A 8 -20.86 -2.12 -3.40
N PRO A 9 -20.52 -3.31 -3.95
CA PRO A 9 -19.43 -3.44 -4.91
C PRO A 9 -19.64 -2.61 -6.18
N ALA A 10 -20.89 -2.46 -6.64
CA ALA A 10 -21.20 -1.63 -7.81
C ALA A 10 -20.85 -0.15 -7.58
N ILE A 11 -21.20 0.39 -6.41
CA ILE A 11 -20.83 1.77 -6.02
C ILE A 11 -19.30 1.90 -5.89
N GLY A 12 -18.66 0.95 -5.20
CA GLY A 12 -17.20 0.95 -5.03
C GLY A 12 -16.48 0.93 -6.37
N GLY A 13 -16.88 0.02 -7.27
CA GLY A 13 -16.33 -0.08 -8.63
C GLY A 13 -16.60 1.15 -9.47
N LEU A 14 -17.79 1.77 -9.38
CA LEU A 14 -18.10 3.01 -10.08
C LEU A 14 -17.18 4.16 -9.64
N ILE A 15 -16.97 4.33 -8.33
CA ILE A 15 -16.07 5.35 -7.78
C ILE A 15 -14.64 5.11 -8.26
N VAL A 16 -14.15 3.86 -8.15
CA VAL A 16 -12.81 3.49 -8.60
C VAL A 16 -12.65 3.73 -10.11
N GLY A 17 -13.68 3.41 -10.91
CA GLY A 17 -13.70 3.67 -12.34
C GLY A 17 -13.65 5.15 -12.69
N ILE A 18 -14.44 5.98 -12.01
CA ILE A 18 -14.43 7.44 -12.20
C ILE A 18 -13.05 8.02 -11.87
N VAL A 19 -12.47 7.65 -10.72
CA VAL A 19 -11.12 8.09 -10.35
C VAL A 19 -10.09 7.60 -11.37
N GLY A 20 -10.21 6.35 -11.82
CA GLY A 20 -9.33 5.74 -12.82
C GLY A 20 -9.38 6.41 -14.20
N MET A 21 -10.50 7.03 -14.58
CA MET A 21 -10.58 7.81 -15.82
C MET A 21 -9.66 9.04 -15.81
N PHE A 22 -9.51 9.69 -14.64
CA PHE A 22 -8.63 10.86 -14.50
C PHE A 22 -7.20 10.49 -14.10
N ALA A 23 -7.03 9.38 -13.39
CA ALA A 23 -5.74 8.90 -12.89
C ALA A 23 -5.56 7.40 -13.21
N PRO A 24 -5.32 7.02 -14.48
CA PRO A 24 -5.20 5.61 -14.86
C PRO A 24 -4.05 4.88 -14.14
N GLN A 25 -3.06 5.62 -13.64
CA GLN A 25 -1.90 5.11 -12.91
C GLN A 25 -2.28 4.37 -11.61
N ILE A 26 -3.42 4.70 -11.03
CA ILE A 26 -3.88 4.10 -9.76
C ILE A 26 -4.66 2.79 -9.97
N LEU A 27 -4.98 2.42 -11.21
CA LEU A 27 -5.67 1.17 -11.51
C LEU A 27 -4.77 -0.06 -11.28
N ALA A 28 -5.40 -1.22 -11.04
CA ALA A 28 -4.74 -2.50 -10.79
C ALA A 28 -3.63 -2.41 -9.71
N GLY A 29 -2.44 -2.95 -9.96
CA GLY A 29 -1.29 -2.87 -9.05
C GLY A 29 -0.52 -1.55 -9.12
N GLY A 30 -0.63 -0.79 -10.22
CA GLY A 30 0.20 0.41 -10.45
C GLY A 30 1.69 0.11 -10.70
N TYR A 31 2.04 -1.13 -11.05
CA TYR A 31 3.44 -1.57 -11.19
C TYR A 31 4.25 -0.75 -12.20
N GLY A 32 3.64 -0.23 -13.27
CA GLY A 32 4.35 0.63 -14.24
C GLY A 32 4.94 1.89 -13.60
N VAL A 33 4.14 2.65 -12.86
CA VAL A 33 4.62 3.88 -12.19
C VAL A 33 5.51 3.56 -11.01
N MET A 34 5.22 2.46 -10.29
CA MET A 34 6.09 1.96 -9.23
C MET A 34 7.49 1.65 -9.77
N GLN A 35 7.59 1.00 -10.94
CA GLN A 35 8.86 0.70 -11.59
C GLN A 35 9.63 1.97 -11.96
N LEU A 36 8.95 2.96 -12.53
CA LEU A 36 9.55 4.26 -12.85
C LEU A 36 10.06 4.98 -11.59
N ALA A 37 9.36 4.87 -10.46
CA ALA A 37 9.81 5.43 -9.18
C ALA A 37 11.07 4.75 -8.66
N VAL A 38 11.11 3.40 -8.70
CA VAL A 38 12.27 2.60 -8.30
C VAL A 38 13.46 2.76 -9.23
N GLN A 39 13.23 3.06 -10.50
CA GLN A 39 14.29 3.40 -11.46
C GLN A 39 14.74 4.87 -11.37
N GLY A 40 14.05 5.71 -10.60
CA GLY A 40 14.33 7.15 -10.51
C GLY A 40 13.96 7.94 -11.76
N THR A 41 13.18 7.35 -12.67
CA THR A 41 12.81 7.91 -13.98
C THR A 41 11.38 8.44 -14.04
N VAL A 42 10.67 8.46 -12.91
CA VAL A 42 9.27 8.93 -12.82
C VAL A 42 9.07 10.34 -13.39
N GLY A 43 10.09 11.21 -13.32
CA GLY A 43 10.10 12.54 -13.93
C GLY A 43 8.96 13.48 -13.49
N ALA A 44 8.22 13.13 -12.44
CA ALA A 44 7.01 13.83 -12.02
C ALA A 44 7.26 14.68 -10.77
N GLY A 45 6.52 15.79 -10.65
CA GLY A 45 6.60 16.67 -9.49
C GLY A 45 6.13 16.01 -8.19
N VAL A 46 6.65 16.49 -7.06
CA VAL A 46 6.32 16.01 -5.70
C VAL A 46 4.81 15.92 -5.47
N LEU A 47 4.08 16.98 -5.84
CA LEU A 47 2.61 17.04 -5.67
C LEU A 47 1.89 15.91 -6.42
N PHE A 48 2.32 15.60 -7.65
CA PHE A 48 1.72 14.53 -8.44
C PHE A 48 1.88 13.16 -7.77
N LEU A 49 3.09 12.87 -7.26
CA LEU A 49 3.36 11.62 -6.54
C LEU A 49 2.54 11.48 -5.27
N LEU A 50 2.38 12.57 -4.51
CA LEU A 50 1.54 12.59 -3.32
C LEU A 50 0.06 12.37 -3.65
N VAL A 51 -0.46 13.02 -4.70
CA VAL A 51 -1.84 12.84 -5.14
C VAL A 51 -2.10 11.40 -5.58
N LEU A 52 -1.20 10.79 -6.36
CA LEU A 52 -1.34 9.39 -6.76
C LEU A 52 -1.33 8.43 -5.57
N SER A 53 -0.46 8.66 -4.58
CA SER A 53 -0.43 7.87 -3.34
C SER A 53 -1.76 7.96 -2.58
N LEU A 54 -2.32 9.16 -2.43
CA LEU A 54 -3.62 9.35 -1.76
C LEU A 54 -4.77 8.70 -2.53
N LEU A 55 -4.81 8.87 -3.85
CA LEU A 55 -5.82 8.24 -4.71
C LEU A 55 -5.72 6.70 -4.66
N LYS A 56 -4.52 6.14 -4.54
CA LYS A 56 -4.33 4.69 -4.40
C LYS A 56 -4.90 4.17 -3.09
N VAL A 57 -4.66 4.88 -1.98
CA VAL A 57 -5.25 4.53 -0.67
C VAL A 57 -6.77 4.63 -0.74
N LEU A 58 -7.31 5.71 -1.30
CA LEU A 58 -8.75 5.91 -1.46
C LEU A 58 -9.40 4.78 -2.28
N THR A 59 -8.85 4.47 -3.45
CA THR A 59 -9.42 3.45 -4.35
C THR A 59 -9.28 2.04 -3.79
N LEU A 60 -8.21 1.73 -3.06
CA LEU A 60 -8.10 0.48 -2.30
C LEU A 60 -9.17 0.38 -1.22
N SER A 61 -9.36 1.44 -0.43
CA SER A 61 -10.38 1.48 0.62
C SER A 61 -11.79 1.34 0.05
N MET A 62 -12.08 1.95 -1.10
CA MET A 62 -13.37 1.77 -1.78
C MET A 62 -13.54 0.36 -2.34
N THR A 63 -12.49 -0.24 -2.89
CA THR A 63 -12.54 -1.62 -3.41
C THR A 63 -12.82 -2.62 -2.30
N ILE A 64 -12.02 -2.60 -1.22
CA ILE A 64 -12.17 -3.56 -0.11
C ILE A 64 -13.41 -3.24 0.72
N GLY A 65 -13.63 -1.96 1.04
CA GLY A 65 -14.74 -1.50 1.89
C GLY A 65 -16.13 -1.70 1.25
N SER A 66 -16.20 -1.79 -0.08
CA SER A 66 -17.44 -2.11 -0.80
C SER A 66 -17.75 -3.61 -0.88
N GLY A 67 -16.84 -4.48 -0.44
CA GLY A 67 -16.96 -5.94 -0.55
C GLY A 67 -16.27 -6.53 -1.78
N GLY A 68 -15.47 -5.74 -2.50
CA GLY A 68 -14.58 -6.25 -3.55
C GLY A 68 -13.44 -7.09 -2.96
N SER A 69 -12.95 -8.05 -3.76
CA SER A 69 -11.76 -8.84 -3.42
C SER A 69 -10.50 -8.10 -3.86
N GLY A 70 -9.55 -7.92 -2.95
CA GLY A 70 -8.29 -7.26 -3.26
C GLY A 70 -7.26 -7.42 -2.14
N GLY A 71 -6.00 -7.67 -2.52
CA GLY A 71 -4.89 -7.68 -1.58
C GLY A 71 -4.38 -6.27 -1.29
N VAL A 72 -3.97 -6.03 -0.04
CA VAL A 72 -3.32 -4.76 0.37
C VAL A 72 -1.85 -4.66 -0.03
N PHE A 73 -1.27 -5.77 -0.50
CA PHE A 73 0.15 -5.92 -0.83
C PHE A 73 0.66 -4.90 -1.86
N ALA A 74 0.26 -5.05 -3.12
CA ALA A 74 0.75 -4.21 -4.22
C ALA A 74 0.41 -2.72 -4.05
N PRO A 75 -0.80 -2.34 -3.58
CA PRO A 75 -1.10 -0.95 -3.27
C PRO A 75 -0.19 -0.35 -2.19
N SER A 76 0.19 -1.12 -1.17
CA SER A 76 1.09 -0.62 -0.11
C SER A 76 2.50 -0.37 -0.65
N LEU A 77 3.02 -1.27 -1.49
CA LEU A 77 4.31 -1.07 -2.16
C LEU A 77 4.27 0.14 -3.09
N PHE A 78 3.17 0.32 -3.84
CA PHE A 78 2.96 1.49 -4.70
C PHE A 78 3.03 2.79 -3.91
N VAL A 79 2.22 2.90 -2.86
CA VAL A 79 2.17 4.09 -2.01
C VAL A 79 3.54 4.37 -1.39
N GLY A 80 4.22 3.35 -0.86
CA GLY A 80 5.55 3.51 -0.30
C GLY A 80 6.60 3.97 -1.31
N ALA A 81 6.61 3.39 -2.51
CA ALA A 81 7.54 3.78 -3.56
C ALA A 81 7.36 5.23 -3.99
N LEU A 82 6.10 5.65 -4.19
CA LEU A 82 5.79 7.02 -4.61
C LEU A 82 6.04 8.03 -3.50
N LEU A 83 5.74 7.71 -2.24
CA LEU A 83 6.07 8.57 -1.10
C LEU A 83 7.58 8.72 -0.92
N GLY A 84 8.34 7.63 -1.06
CA GLY A 84 9.79 7.67 -1.02
C GLY A 84 10.39 8.49 -2.17
N ALA A 85 9.87 8.32 -3.39
CA ALA A 85 10.28 9.13 -4.53
C ALA A 85 9.92 10.61 -4.36
N ALA A 86 8.74 10.92 -3.81
CA ALA A 86 8.31 12.29 -3.51
C ALA A 86 9.22 12.94 -2.48
N LEU A 87 9.56 12.21 -1.41
CA LEU A 87 10.50 12.68 -0.39
C LEU A 87 11.88 12.93 -0.99
N GLY A 88 12.42 11.98 -1.76
CA GLY A 88 13.73 12.15 -2.42
C GLY A 88 13.77 13.35 -3.36
N THR A 89 12.72 13.51 -4.18
CA THR A 89 12.58 14.67 -5.08
C THR A 89 12.53 15.97 -4.31
N LEU A 90 11.78 16.03 -3.20
CA LEU A 90 11.69 17.20 -2.33
C LEU A 90 13.05 17.52 -1.69
N MET A 91 13.75 16.53 -1.16
CA MET A 91 15.05 16.75 -0.51
C MET A 91 16.11 17.21 -1.50
N HIS A 92 16.07 16.74 -2.76
CA HIS A 92 16.91 17.26 -3.84
C HIS A 92 16.59 18.73 -4.15
N HIS A 93 15.31 19.11 -4.26
CA HIS A 93 14.92 20.51 -4.50
C HIS A 93 15.36 21.45 -3.38
N LEU A 94 15.39 20.95 -2.15
CA LEU A 94 15.85 21.69 -0.97
C LEU A 94 17.38 21.63 -0.77
N GLY A 95 18.13 20.89 -1.59
CA GLY A 95 19.57 20.73 -1.47
C GLY A 95 20.02 20.00 -0.19
N ILE A 96 19.17 19.17 0.42
CA ILE A 96 19.47 18.47 1.68
C ILE A 96 20.29 17.20 1.44
N THR A 97 20.10 16.54 0.31
CA THR A 97 20.82 15.32 -0.06
C THR A 97 20.92 15.16 -1.57
N ASP A 98 21.96 14.45 -2.01
CA ASP A 98 22.17 14.00 -3.40
C ASP A 98 21.91 12.48 -3.54
N ALA A 99 21.29 11.87 -2.53
CA ALA A 99 21.00 10.44 -2.54
C ALA A 99 20.03 10.08 -3.69
N PRO A 100 20.30 9.05 -4.50
CA PRO A 100 19.44 8.70 -5.63
C PRO A 100 17.98 8.52 -5.22
N ILE A 101 17.06 9.19 -5.93
CA ILE A 101 15.60 9.11 -5.68
C ILE A 101 15.11 7.66 -5.68
N ALA A 102 15.67 6.83 -6.58
CA ALA A 102 15.47 5.39 -6.63
C ALA A 102 15.67 4.71 -5.25
N GLY A 103 16.72 5.08 -4.52
CA GLY A 103 17.01 4.51 -3.22
C GLY A 103 15.99 4.91 -2.15
N LEU A 104 15.54 6.17 -2.15
CA LEU A 104 14.47 6.61 -1.25
C LEU A 104 13.12 5.97 -1.58
N ALA A 105 12.83 5.75 -2.88
CA ALA A 105 11.65 5.01 -3.31
C ALA A 105 11.66 3.56 -2.78
N LEU A 106 12.81 2.88 -2.85
CA LEU A 106 12.98 1.52 -2.32
C LEU A 106 12.79 1.45 -0.80
N VAL A 107 13.42 2.38 -0.07
CA VAL A 107 13.26 2.47 1.39
C VAL A 107 11.81 2.75 1.77
N GLY A 108 11.15 3.68 1.07
CA GLY A 108 9.73 4.01 1.28
C GLY A 108 8.79 2.84 0.98
N MET A 109 9.05 2.11 -0.11
CA MET A 109 8.31 0.89 -0.50
C MET A 109 8.33 -0.14 0.64
N ALA A 110 9.53 -0.45 1.16
CA ALA A 110 9.70 -1.38 2.26
C ALA A 110 9.07 -0.86 3.56
N ALA A 111 9.28 0.41 3.91
CA ALA A 111 8.80 0.99 5.16
C ALA A 111 7.27 0.94 5.27
N VAL A 112 6.57 1.39 4.23
CA VAL A 112 5.09 1.42 4.23
C VAL A 112 4.51 0.01 4.32
N PHE A 113 4.99 -0.93 3.50
CA PHE A 113 4.47 -2.30 3.55
C PHE A 113 4.85 -3.01 4.86
N GLY A 114 6.09 -2.85 5.33
CA GLY A 114 6.57 -3.49 6.56
C GLY A 114 5.83 -3.02 7.80
N GLY A 115 5.47 -1.72 7.86
CA GLY A 115 4.59 -1.18 8.88
C GLY A 115 3.15 -1.68 8.74
N ALA A 116 2.55 -1.54 7.55
CA ALA A 116 1.15 -1.89 7.32
C ALA A 116 0.84 -3.38 7.54
N ALA A 117 1.75 -4.27 7.11
CA ALA A 117 1.59 -5.71 7.26
C ALA A 117 2.07 -6.25 8.61
N ARG A 118 2.79 -5.45 9.41
CA ARG A 118 3.48 -5.90 10.64
C ARG A 118 4.47 -7.05 10.40
N VAL A 119 5.14 -7.07 9.24
CA VAL A 119 6.13 -8.10 8.89
C VAL A 119 7.46 -7.47 8.49
N PRO A 120 8.19 -6.84 9.42
CA PRO A 120 9.37 -6.05 9.10
C PRO A 120 10.48 -6.88 8.44
N ILE A 121 10.79 -8.07 8.98
CA ILE A 121 11.87 -8.93 8.45
C ILE A 121 11.56 -9.42 7.03
N ALA A 122 10.37 -10.01 6.83
CA ALA A 122 10.00 -10.53 5.51
C ALA A 122 9.95 -9.43 4.46
N THR A 123 9.48 -8.22 4.82
CA THR A 123 9.42 -7.09 3.90
C THR A 123 10.81 -6.65 3.43
N MET A 124 11.79 -6.59 4.33
CA MET A 124 13.16 -6.22 3.97
C MET A 124 13.78 -7.21 2.99
N VAL A 125 13.65 -8.50 3.27
CA VAL A 125 14.15 -9.57 2.39
C VAL A 125 13.45 -9.51 1.04
N MET A 126 12.12 -9.39 1.03
CA MET A 126 11.33 -9.34 -0.18
C MET A 126 11.71 -8.15 -1.08
N VAL A 127 11.81 -6.94 -0.54
CA VAL A 127 12.18 -5.76 -1.33
C VAL A 127 13.62 -5.89 -1.83
N ALA A 128 14.56 -6.39 -1.03
CA ALA A 128 15.94 -6.62 -1.46
C ALA A 128 16.03 -7.61 -2.64
N GLU A 129 15.30 -8.73 -2.56
CA GLU A 129 15.24 -9.73 -3.62
C GLU A 129 14.56 -9.22 -4.89
N MET A 130 13.43 -8.52 -4.76
CA MET A 130 12.70 -7.96 -5.92
C MET A 130 13.50 -6.90 -6.68
N THR A 131 14.43 -6.23 -6.01
CA THR A 131 15.15 -5.05 -6.53
C THR A 131 16.61 -5.36 -6.84
N GLY A 132 17.04 -6.60 -6.58
CA GLY A 132 18.33 -7.14 -6.99
C GLY A 132 19.53 -6.56 -6.23
N GLY A 133 19.35 -6.06 -5.00
CA GLY A 133 20.47 -5.47 -4.26
C GLY A 133 20.27 -5.22 -2.76
N TYR A 134 21.31 -5.53 -1.99
CA TYR A 134 21.36 -5.35 -0.54
C TYR A 134 22.06 -4.05 -0.09
N LYS A 135 22.45 -3.18 -1.03
CA LYS A 135 23.20 -1.95 -0.73
C LYS A 135 22.46 -1.00 0.21
N LEU A 136 21.13 -1.01 0.16
CA LEU A 136 20.26 -0.16 0.98
C LEU A 136 19.69 -0.89 2.20
N MET A 137 20.26 -2.03 2.59
CA MET A 137 19.69 -2.83 3.69
C MET A 137 19.67 -2.06 5.01
N ALA A 138 20.78 -1.43 5.39
CA ALA A 138 20.88 -0.66 6.63
C ALA A 138 19.85 0.49 6.75
N PRO A 139 19.72 1.42 5.77
CA PRO A 139 18.69 2.46 5.85
C PRO A 139 17.27 1.89 5.76
N THR A 140 17.06 0.81 5.00
CA THR A 140 15.77 0.13 4.92
C THR A 140 15.37 -0.48 6.26
N MET A 141 16.31 -1.14 6.96
CA MET A 141 16.09 -1.69 8.30
C MET A 141 15.62 -0.62 9.27
N LEU A 142 16.32 0.51 9.32
CA LEU A 142 15.95 1.61 10.22
C LEU A 142 14.55 2.16 9.89
N ALA A 143 14.26 2.42 8.61
CA ALA A 143 12.97 2.95 8.19
C ALA A 143 11.81 1.98 8.48
N VAL A 144 12.00 0.70 8.18
CA VAL A 144 11.00 -0.35 8.42
C VAL A 144 10.73 -0.54 9.91
N VAL A 145 11.78 -0.55 10.75
CA VAL A 145 11.62 -0.66 12.21
C VAL A 145 10.86 0.55 12.76
N ILE A 146 11.21 1.77 12.37
CA ILE A 146 10.50 2.98 12.79
C ILE A 146 9.03 2.91 12.35
N SER A 147 8.78 2.56 11.08
CA SER A 147 7.42 2.44 10.56
C SER A 147 6.61 1.38 11.31
N PHE A 148 7.20 0.24 11.64
CA PHE A 148 6.57 -0.80 12.43
C PHE A 148 6.24 -0.32 13.86
N LEU A 149 7.19 0.30 14.55
CA LEU A 149 6.98 0.80 15.91
C LEU A 149 5.89 1.89 15.96
N LEU A 150 5.91 2.83 15.00
CA LEU A 150 4.89 3.85 14.86
C LEU A 150 3.52 3.24 14.55
N GLN A 151 3.45 2.26 13.64
CA GLN A 151 2.20 1.57 13.33
C GLN A 151 1.63 0.89 14.58
N VAL A 152 2.45 0.15 15.32
CA VAL A 152 2.02 -0.55 16.53
C VAL A 152 1.55 0.46 17.56
N TRP A 153 2.28 1.57 17.74
CA TRP A 153 1.92 2.63 18.70
C TRP A 153 0.61 3.33 18.34
N LEU A 154 0.41 3.72 17.08
CA LEU A 154 -0.81 4.40 16.62
C LEU A 154 -2.04 3.50 16.68
N THR A 155 -1.86 2.19 16.44
CA THR A 155 -2.98 1.24 16.37
C THR A 155 -3.29 0.54 17.70
N ARG A 156 -2.60 0.86 18.80
CA ARG A 156 -2.81 0.19 20.11
C ARG A 156 -4.25 0.20 20.61
N LYS A 157 -5.01 1.26 20.29
CA LYS A 157 -6.42 1.43 20.68
C LYS A 157 -7.41 1.17 19.55
N ALA A 158 -6.94 0.72 18.39
CA ALA A 158 -7.80 0.39 17.27
C ALA A 158 -8.59 -0.89 17.56
N ARG A 159 -9.80 -1.00 17.00
CA ARG A 159 -10.65 -2.20 17.13
C ARG A 159 -9.97 -3.46 16.60
N TYR A 160 -9.20 -3.30 15.51
CA TYR A 160 -8.38 -4.35 14.92
C TYR A 160 -6.97 -3.77 14.71
N PRO A 161 -6.03 -4.05 15.60
CA PRO A 161 -4.69 -3.46 15.53
C PRO A 161 -3.82 -4.08 14.43
N SER A 162 -4.12 -5.30 13.99
CA SER A 162 -3.44 -5.97 12.88
C SER A 162 -4.44 -6.51 11.85
N LEU A 163 -3.96 -6.73 10.61
CA LEU A 163 -4.74 -7.41 9.57
C LEU A 163 -5.13 -8.82 9.99
N TYR A 164 -4.25 -9.52 10.71
CA TYR A 164 -4.51 -10.86 11.23
C TYR A 164 -5.71 -10.89 12.19
N GLU A 165 -5.77 -9.95 13.13
CA GLU A 165 -6.89 -9.87 14.08
C GLU A 165 -8.22 -9.43 13.43
N ALA A 166 -8.16 -8.82 12.25
CA ALA A 166 -9.36 -8.51 11.47
C ALA A 166 -9.91 -9.72 10.70
N GLN A 167 -9.16 -10.83 10.60
CA GLN A 167 -9.62 -12.05 9.94
C GLN A 167 -10.60 -12.82 10.84
N LEU A 168 -11.53 -13.55 10.21
CA LEU A 168 -12.43 -14.44 10.93
C LEU A 168 -11.64 -15.63 11.50
N PRO A 169 -11.97 -16.11 12.71
CA PRO A 169 -11.26 -17.21 13.37
C PRO A 169 -11.23 -18.52 12.58
N GLY A 170 -12.27 -18.77 11.77
CA GLY A 170 -12.37 -19.97 10.97
C GLY A 170 -13.28 -19.80 9.75
N PRO A 171 -13.13 -20.67 8.73
CA PRO A 171 -13.95 -20.65 7.52
C PRO A 171 -15.44 -20.75 7.79
N GLU A 172 -15.83 -21.47 8.84
CA GLU A 172 -17.21 -21.71 9.25
C GLU A 172 -17.97 -20.43 9.65
N GLN A 173 -17.23 -19.40 10.07
CA GLN A 173 -17.79 -18.12 10.42
C GLN A 173 -17.93 -17.20 9.20
N SER A 174 -17.39 -17.58 8.05
CA SER A 174 -17.50 -16.80 6.83
C SER A 174 -18.94 -16.77 6.31
N PRO A 175 -19.42 -15.63 5.78
CA PRO A 175 -20.75 -15.54 5.18
C PRO A 175 -20.97 -16.55 4.05
N ILE A 176 -19.90 -16.86 3.30
CA ILE A 176 -19.91 -17.81 2.19
C ILE A 176 -20.19 -19.22 2.71
N TYR A 177 -19.47 -19.65 3.75
CA TYR A 177 -19.67 -20.96 4.34
C TYR A 177 -21.08 -21.13 4.90
N LYS A 178 -21.61 -20.12 5.61
CA LYS A 178 -22.99 -20.15 6.13
C LYS A 178 -24.06 -20.21 5.04
N SER A 179 -23.75 -19.75 3.84
CA SER A 179 -24.67 -19.80 2.69
C SER A 179 -24.54 -21.06 1.83
N ALA A 180 -23.58 -21.95 2.13
CA ALA A 180 -23.33 -23.16 1.35
C ALA A 180 -24.36 -24.27 1.69
N PRO A 181 -24.88 -25.01 0.69
CA PRO A 181 -25.79 -26.12 0.94
C PRO A 181 -25.08 -27.23 1.72
N GLY A 182 -25.47 -27.42 2.99
CA GLY A 182 -24.87 -28.39 3.92
C GLY A 182 -24.23 -27.79 5.18
N ALA A 183 -24.17 -26.46 5.32
CA ALA A 183 -23.73 -25.82 6.55
C ALA A 183 -24.72 -26.11 7.70
N ARG A 184 -24.25 -26.85 8.72
CA ARG A 184 -24.97 -27.10 9.98
C ARG A 184 -24.65 -26.02 10.99
#